data_AF-A0A933PV78-F1
#
_entry.id   AF-A0A933PV78-F1
#
_cell.length_a   1.000
_cell.length_b   1.000
_cell.length_c   1.000
_cell.angle_alpha   90.00
_cell.angle_beta   90.00
_cell.angle_gamma   90.00
#
_symmetry.space_group_name_H-M   'P 1'
#
loop_
_entity.id
_entity.type
_entity.pdbx_description
1 polymer ?
#
loop_
_entity_poly.entity_id
_entity_poly.type
_entity_poly.pdbx_seq_one_letter_code
_entity_poly.pdbx_strand_id
1 'polypeptide(L)'
;MEERFSRINFPVAPGGNIYHWSGADTFFDVLDNGKYVISVMASAKNAKQNRSTDDDDLRLILDDYEFGKYEIHDEQTSWRGFGTASSWDGASLKGGTKTIYFFCELQKGKHLIKFYADETPLLQEIKVFQMKEGEQFNLKDLFPPHGIRIDKKGLPWMSFVFLGVKPKNFSISSICKSAKQKGDTDGDNLKIIVNGKILKNAKSPTSKKYQNFYFSGDLNNGQSKSLNISSENFEFLEDSIEFWYDEKPNVSICIELFEGISAWLNSDISEKIKLGFYKLILESLIKGFSLARYRYSSDFLQHSLSGIPDKLVFSNNNSLVSAIKMDQAYKKILAIVKSQVKQDILNGQVYFGDESKGLNINFDSSDLQFSLHGIKKIEYEAVQKGQNRYGIKFRLFDVYDFDSKAYEISPIWVGVHMADVLEAATILKNFEIEINIEDVINIYED
;
A
#
# COMPACT_ATOMS: atom_id res chain seq x y z
N MET A 1 -24.07 -14.82 12.75
CA MET A 1 -23.19 -14.18 13.73
C MET A 1 -23.83 -14.32 15.09
N GLU A 2 -23.04 -14.39 16.15
CA GLU A 2 -23.54 -14.48 17.53
C GLU A 2 -23.40 -13.11 18.21
N GLU A 3 -24.50 -12.56 18.73
CA GLU A 3 -24.45 -11.34 19.55
C GLU A 3 -23.78 -11.67 20.89
N ARG A 4 -22.69 -10.99 21.19
CA ARG A 4 -21.91 -11.14 22.42
C ARG A 4 -22.21 -10.06 23.45
N PHE A 5 -22.64 -8.90 22.98
CA PHE A 5 -22.93 -7.75 23.84
C PHE A 5 -23.94 -6.83 23.16
N SER A 6 -24.84 -6.25 23.95
CA SER A 6 -25.68 -5.13 23.53
C SER A 6 -25.86 -4.15 24.68
N ARG A 7 -25.85 -2.87 24.35
CA ARG A 7 -26.22 -1.79 25.27
C ARG A 7 -27.09 -0.78 24.54
N ILE A 8 -28.23 -0.54 25.15
CA ILE A 8 -29.17 0.53 24.83
C ILE A 8 -29.32 1.42 26.07
N ASN A 9 -29.84 2.64 25.90
CA ASN A 9 -30.00 3.64 26.97
C ASN A 9 -28.66 4.20 27.49
N PHE A 10 -28.08 5.10 26.72
CA PHE A 10 -26.92 5.89 27.15
C PHE A 10 -27.39 7.14 27.91
N PRO A 11 -26.55 7.72 28.79
CA PRO A 11 -26.85 9.03 29.36
C PRO A 11 -27.02 10.08 28.25
N VAL A 12 -27.46 11.28 28.61
CA VAL A 12 -27.39 12.43 27.70
C VAL A 12 -25.95 12.95 27.70
N ALA A 13 -25.44 13.32 26.53
CA ALA A 13 -24.14 13.95 26.40
C ALA A 13 -24.14 15.29 27.19
N PRO A 14 -23.15 15.53 28.07
CA PRO A 14 -23.19 16.66 29.01
C PRO A 14 -23.05 18.04 28.36
N GLY A 15 -22.69 18.12 27.07
CA GLY A 15 -22.38 19.39 26.39
C GLY A 15 -20.94 19.82 26.61
N GLY A 16 -20.40 20.63 25.70
CA GLY A 16 -19.04 21.16 25.76
C GLY A 16 -18.30 21.04 24.43
N ASN A 17 -17.08 21.57 24.37
CA ASN A 17 -16.24 21.52 23.18
C ASN A 17 -15.29 20.31 23.23
N ILE A 18 -15.45 19.35 22.32
CA ILE A 18 -14.62 18.15 22.12
C ILE A 18 -14.10 17.56 23.44
N TYR A 19 -14.98 16.85 24.13
CA TYR A 19 -14.69 16.28 25.45
C TYR A 19 -14.83 14.76 25.43
N HIS A 20 -14.12 14.10 26.35
CA HIS A 20 -14.31 12.67 26.61
C HIS A 20 -15.63 12.45 27.35
N TRP A 21 -16.57 11.75 26.72
CA TRP A 21 -17.87 11.44 27.29
C TRP A 21 -17.83 10.13 28.11
N SER A 22 -17.16 10.19 29.27
CA SER A 22 -16.94 9.03 30.15
C SER A 22 -18.21 8.27 30.58
N GLY A 23 -19.36 8.94 30.67
CA GLY A 23 -20.64 8.29 30.98
C GLY A 23 -21.14 7.32 29.88
N ALA A 24 -20.70 7.52 28.64
CA ALA A 24 -21.00 6.65 27.51
C ALA A 24 -19.97 5.53 27.30
N ASP A 25 -18.82 5.59 27.99
CA ASP A 25 -17.80 4.55 27.92
C ASP A 25 -18.41 3.18 28.20
N THR A 26 -17.99 2.22 27.39
CA THR A 26 -18.58 0.88 27.38
C THR A 26 -17.49 -0.16 27.40
N PHE A 27 -17.47 -0.96 28.46
CA PHE A 27 -16.64 -2.15 28.57
C PHE A 27 -17.43 -3.36 28.12
N PHE A 28 -16.77 -4.27 27.41
CA PHE A 28 -17.31 -5.58 27.07
C PHE A 28 -16.21 -6.63 27.10
N ASP A 29 -16.59 -7.88 27.38
CA ASP A 29 -15.66 -8.99 27.42
C ASP A 29 -15.73 -9.79 26.12
N VAL A 30 -14.56 -10.09 25.57
CA VAL A 30 -14.34 -10.95 24.41
C VAL A 30 -13.88 -12.32 24.93
N LEU A 31 -14.66 -13.36 24.65
CA LEU A 31 -14.42 -14.70 25.21
C LEU A 31 -13.31 -15.46 24.48
N ASP A 32 -13.17 -15.21 23.17
CA ASP A 32 -12.23 -15.88 22.27
C ASP A 32 -11.61 -14.86 21.31
N ASN A 33 -10.34 -15.08 20.96
CA ASN A 33 -9.69 -14.34 19.88
C ASN A 33 -10.48 -14.53 18.58
N GLY A 34 -10.64 -13.48 17.78
CA GLY A 34 -11.25 -13.63 16.46
C GLY A 34 -11.74 -12.33 15.86
N LYS A 35 -12.56 -12.47 14.81
CA LYS A 35 -13.17 -11.34 14.11
C LYS A 35 -14.48 -10.95 14.76
N TYR A 36 -14.64 -9.65 14.96
CA TYR A 36 -15.82 -9.05 15.57
C TYR A 36 -16.35 -7.93 14.70
N VAL A 37 -17.67 -7.74 14.79
CA VAL A 37 -18.37 -6.57 14.25
C VAL A 37 -18.97 -5.80 15.41
N ILE A 38 -18.51 -4.57 15.60
CA ILE A 38 -19.09 -3.63 16.54
C ILE A 38 -20.01 -2.70 15.75
N SER A 39 -21.32 -2.80 15.98
CA SER A 39 -22.31 -1.89 15.41
C SER A 39 -22.61 -0.79 16.41
N VAL A 40 -22.42 0.46 16.01
CA VAL A 40 -22.75 1.63 16.83
C VAL A 40 -23.70 2.52 16.07
N MET A 41 -24.80 2.91 16.71
CA MET A 41 -25.82 3.77 16.15
C MET A 41 -25.93 5.04 16.97
N ALA A 42 -25.82 6.19 16.32
CA ALA A 42 -25.91 7.49 16.95
C ALA A 42 -26.47 8.54 15.98
N SER A 43 -26.86 9.69 16.50
CA SER A 43 -27.33 10.85 15.74
C SER A 43 -26.66 12.13 16.22
N ALA A 44 -26.44 13.06 15.31
CA ALA A 44 -25.80 14.34 15.58
C ALA A 44 -26.55 15.47 14.85
N LYS A 45 -26.89 16.55 15.55
CA LYS A 45 -27.63 17.70 14.99
C LYS A 45 -26.69 18.74 14.46
N ASN A 46 -27.13 19.49 13.44
CA ASN A 46 -26.38 20.67 13.01
C ASN A 46 -26.59 21.87 13.95
N ALA A 47 -25.73 22.88 13.82
CA ALA A 47 -25.79 24.13 14.57
C ALA A 47 -27.18 24.78 14.59
N LYS A 48 -27.87 24.79 13.44
CA LYS A 48 -29.22 25.36 13.32
C LYS A 48 -30.26 24.62 14.19
N GLN A 49 -30.19 23.29 14.25
CA GLN A 49 -31.08 22.47 15.07
C GLN A 49 -30.76 22.61 16.56
N ASN A 50 -29.49 22.79 16.89
CA ASN A 50 -29.03 23.06 18.26
C ASN A 50 -29.36 24.48 18.73
N ARG A 51 -29.63 25.40 17.80
CA ARG A 51 -29.65 26.85 18.08
C ARG A 51 -28.31 27.30 18.71
N SER A 52 -27.22 26.64 18.31
CA SER A 52 -25.84 26.93 18.67
C SER A 52 -25.08 27.46 17.44
N THR A 53 -23.86 27.95 17.65
CA THR A 53 -22.90 28.21 16.57
C THR A 53 -22.15 26.95 16.14
N ASP A 54 -22.16 25.92 16.99
CA ASP A 54 -21.55 24.61 16.76
C ASP A 54 -22.59 23.53 16.54
N ASP A 55 -22.23 22.51 15.77
CA ASP A 55 -22.96 21.27 15.59
C ASP A 55 -22.59 20.21 16.63
N ASP A 56 -23.45 19.21 16.79
CA ASP A 56 -23.08 18.03 17.57
C ASP A 56 -22.13 17.17 16.75
N ASP A 57 -21.09 16.63 17.36
CA ASP A 57 -20.24 15.62 16.75
C ASP A 57 -19.94 14.47 17.70
N LEU A 58 -19.73 13.27 17.17
CA LEU A 58 -19.33 12.11 17.95
C LEU A 58 -18.28 11.29 17.21
N ARG A 59 -17.28 10.82 17.94
CA ARG A 59 -16.30 9.83 17.48
C ARG A 59 -16.03 8.79 18.56
N LEU A 60 -15.52 7.65 18.13
CA LEU A 60 -15.25 6.48 18.96
C LEU A 60 -13.75 6.15 18.97
N ILE A 61 -13.27 5.66 20.11
CA ILE A 61 -11.95 5.04 20.27
C ILE A 61 -12.17 3.63 20.81
N LEU A 62 -11.49 2.63 20.23
CA LEU A 62 -11.50 1.25 20.71
C LEU A 62 -10.09 0.88 21.19
N ASP A 63 -9.93 0.56 22.48
CA ASP A 63 -8.65 0.18 23.09
C ASP A 63 -7.49 1.12 22.71
N ASP A 64 -7.75 2.43 22.79
CA ASP A 64 -6.82 3.51 22.45
C ASP A 64 -6.51 3.68 20.94
N TYR A 65 -7.16 2.91 20.06
CA TYR A 65 -7.12 3.14 18.62
C TYR A 65 -8.17 4.19 18.20
N GLU A 66 -7.70 5.32 17.67
CA GLU A 66 -8.52 6.35 17.01
C GLU A 66 -8.76 6.00 15.54
N PHE A 67 -10.03 5.84 15.16
CA PHE A 67 -10.46 5.64 13.77
C PHE A 67 -10.49 6.95 12.97
N GLY A 68 -10.48 6.84 11.65
CA GLY A 68 -10.61 7.95 10.69
C GLY A 68 -9.32 8.72 10.41
N LYS A 69 -8.21 8.38 11.07
CA LYS A 69 -6.94 9.13 10.99
C LYS A 69 -6.24 9.09 9.62
N TYR A 70 -6.56 8.11 8.78
CA TYR A 70 -5.95 7.94 7.46
C TYR A 70 -6.91 8.25 6.30
N GLU A 71 -8.16 8.58 6.59
CA GLU A 71 -9.15 8.87 5.57
C GLU A 71 -8.93 10.29 5.01
N ILE A 72 -8.84 10.39 3.68
CA ILE A 72 -8.74 11.67 2.96
C ILE A 72 -10.02 11.83 2.15
N HIS A 73 -10.90 12.72 2.58
CA HIS A 73 -12.22 12.87 2.00
C HIS A 73 -12.23 13.90 0.85
N ASP A 74 -12.84 13.54 -0.30
CA ASP A 74 -12.89 14.43 -1.48
C ASP A 74 -13.69 15.72 -1.22
N GLU A 75 -14.75 15.62 -0.42
CA GLU A 75 -15.72 16.73 -0.21
C GLU A 75 -15.63 17.38 1.19
N GLN A 76 -14.77 16.90 2.09
CA GLN A 76 -14.74 17.35 3.48
C GLN A 76 -13.31 17.47 4.02
N THR A 77 -13.05 18.53 4.77
CA THR A 77 -11.88 18.61 5.64
C THR A 77 -12.19 17.87 6.93
N SER A 78 -11.57 16.71 7.15
CA SER A 78 -11.62 16.07 8.46
C SER A 78 -10.85 16.93 9.46
N TRP A 79 -11.41 17.11 10.64
CA TRP A 79 -10.74 17.83 11.72
C TRP A 79 -10.80 17.00 12.99
N ARG A 80 -9.62 16.65 13.53
CA ARG A 80 -9.48 15.86 14.76
C ARG A 80 -10.31 14.55 14.75
N GLY A 81 -10.47 13.91 13.59
CA GLY A 81 -11.20 12.65 13.44
C GLY A 81 -12.72 12.77 13.24
N PHE A 82 -13.28 13.99 13.28
CA PHE A 82 -14.64 14.27 12.83
C PHE A 82 -14.72 14.47 11.32
N GLY A 83 -15.92 14.33 10.74
CA GLY A 83 -16.12 14.36 9.29
C GLY A 83 -15.53 13.15 8.55
N THR A 84 -15.42 12.01 9.23
CA THR A 84 -14.91 10.73 8.67
C THR A 84 -16.01 9.68 8.64
N ALA A 85 -15.82 8.61 7.86
CA ALA A 85 -16.71 7.46 7.83
C ALA A 85 -16.88 6.81 9.22
N SER A 86 -15.89 6.97 10.10
CA SER A 86 -15.87 6.46 11.48
C SER A 86 -16.49 7.39 12.53
N SER A 87 -17.08 8.51 12.11
CA SER A 87 -17.66 9.53 12.99
C SER A 87 -19.12 9.86 12.64
N TRP A 88 -19.79 10.54 13.57
CA TRP A 88 -21.11 11.15 13.38
C TRP A 88 -20.93 12.67 13.39
N ASP A 89 -21.07 13.27 12.21
CA ASP A 89 -20.84 14.70 11.97
C ASP A 89 -22.19 15.43 11.87
N GLY A 90 -22.42 16.42 12.73
CA GLY A 90 -23.71 17.11 12.83
C GLY A 90 -24.05 17.93 11.59
N ALA A 91 -23.06 18.57 10.97
CA ALA A 91 -23.18 19.33 9.73
C ALA A 91 -23.74 18.47 8.59
N SER A 92 -23.26 17.23 8.49
CA SER A 92 -23.67 16.25 7.49
C SER A 92 -24.95 15.52 7.86
N LEU A 93 -25.10 15.06 9.12
CA LEU A 93 -26.24 14.24 9.56
C LEU A 93 -27.52 15.04 9.77
N LYS A 94 -27.42 16.30 10.22
CA LYS A 94 -28.57 17.19 10.42
C LYS A 94 -29.67 16.55 11.27
N GLY A 95 -29.28 15.94 12.37
CA GLY A 95 -30.15 15.24 13.32
C GLY A 95 -30.57 13.84 12.87
N GLY A 96 -30.07 13.38 11.71
CA GLY A 96 -30.23 12.01 11.27
C GLY A 96 -29.38 11.02 12.05
N THR A 97 -29.77 9.75 11.95
CA THR A 97 -29.05 8.63 12.55
C THR A 97 -28.15 7.98 11.52
N LYS A 98 -26.94 7.63 11.95
CA LYS A 98 -26.00 6.79 11.19
C LYS A 98 -25.59 5.58 12.01
N THR A 99 -25.43 4.44 11.35
CA THR A 99 -24.89 3.21 11.94
C THR A 99 -23.52 2.91 11.38
N ILE A 100 -22.52 2.76 12.25
CA ILE A 100 -21.16 2.40 11.86
C ILE A 100 -20.91 0.96 12.29
N TYR A 101 -20.46 0.13 11.35
CA TYR A 101 -20.05 -1.25 11.57
C TYR A 101 -18.51 -1.32 11.54
N PHE A 102 -17.90 -1.50 12.69
CA PHE A 102 -16.45 -1.67 12.83
C PHE A 102 -16.09 -3.15 12.79
N PHE A 103 -15.36 -3.56 11.76
CA PHE A 103 -14.79 -4.90 11.59
C PHE A 103 -13.36 -4.88 12.14
N CYS A 104 -13.11 -5.71 13.15
CA CYS A 104 -11.81 -5.77 13.83
C CYS A 104 -11.47 -7.19 14.29
N GLU A 105 -10.19 -7.48 14.46
CA GLU A 105 -9.71 -8.65 15.19
C GLU A 105 -9.48 -8.26 16.65
N LEU A 106 -10.21 -8.90 17.57
CA LEU A 106 -10.08 -8.67 19.01
C LEU A 106 -9.43 -9.89 19.66
N GLN A 107 -8.58 -9.61 20.64
CA GLN A 107 -8.02 -10.64 21.51
C GLN A 107 -9.03 -10.98 22.61
N LYS A 108 -8.91 -12.16 23.21
CA LYS A 108 -9.65 -12.54 24.40
C LYS A 108 -9.29 -11.58 25.53
N GLY A 109 -10.31 -11.04 26.19
CA GLY A 109 -10.12 -10.14 27.32
C GLY A 109 -11.18 -9.06 27.38
N LYS A 110 -10.89 -8.04 28.19
CA LYS A 110 -11.76 -6.90 28.39
C LYS A 110 -11.37 -5.78 27.45
N HIS A 111 -12.34 -5.28 26.70
CA HIS A 111 -12.17 -4.19 25.75
C HIS A 111 -12.92 -2.95 26.21
N LEU A 112 -12.49 -1.78 25.75
CA LEU A 112 -13.07 -0.49 26.08
C LEU A 112 -13.37 0.33 24.82
N ILE A 113 -14.62 0.72 24.70
CA ILE A 113 -15.09 1.74 23.77
C ILE A 113 -15.18 3.06 24.53
N LYS A 114 -14.41 4.06 24.11
CA LYS A 114 -14.50 5.45 24.59
C LYS A 114 -15.17 6.33 23.55
N PHE A 115 -15.89 7.34 24.00
CA PHE A 115 -16.56 8.31 23.13
C PHE A 115 -16.04 9.72 23.35
N TYR A 116 -15.75 10.43 22.27
CA TYR A 116 -15.43 11.86 22.30
C TYR A 116 -16.53 12.60 21.55
N ALA A 117 -17.12 13.58 22.21
CA ALA A 117 -18.28 14.30 21.73
C ALA A 117 -17.98 15.80 21.63
N ASP A 118 -18.60 16.45 20.68
CA ASP A 118 -18.77 17.90 20.62
C ASP A 118 -20.25 18.23 20.79
N GLU A 119 -20.58 19.22 21.61
CA GLU A 119 -21.94 19.54 22.04
C GLU A 119 -22.70 18.33 22.63
N THR A 120 -23.87 17.97 22.08
CA THR A 120 -24.83 17.04 22.71
C THR A 120 -25.33 15.91 21.79
N PRO A 121 -24.45 15.15 21.11
CA PRO A 121 -24.85 14.05 20.25
C PRO A 121 -25.59 12.98 21.05
N LEU A 122 -26.41 12.19 20.35
CA LEU A 122 -27.16 11.09 20.94
C LEU A 122 -26.57 9.75 20.50
N LEU A 123 -25.97 9.03 21.45
CA LEU A 123 -25.60 7.63 21.29
C LEU A 123 -26.82 6.74 21.59
N GLN A 124 -27.24 5.94 20.61
CA GLN A 124 -28.50 5.19 20.69
C GLN A 124 -28.27 3.73 21.06
N GLU A 125 -27.33 3.05 20.40
CA GLU A 125 -27.12 1.62 20.55
C GLU A 125 -25.65 1.23 20.27
N ILE A 126 -25.16 0.26 21.04
CA ILE A 126 -23.95 -0.50 20.72
C ILE A 126 -24.31 -1.99 20.71
N LYS A 127 -23.89 -2.72 19.68
CA LYS A 127 -23.94 -4.17 19.61
C LYS A 127 -22.59 -4.73 19.19
N VAL A 128 -22.18 -5.84 19.77
CA VAL A 128 -20.95 -6.56 19.40
C VAL A 128 -21.33 -7.96 18.97
N PHE A 129 -20.88 -8.36 17.79
CA PHE A 129 -21.11 -9.67 17.21
C PHE A 129 -19.77 -10.36 16.97
N GLN A 130 -19.69 -11.66 17.27
CA GLN A 130 -18.57 -12.49 16.82
C GLN A 130 -18.90 -13.11 15.48
N MET A 131 -17.94 -13.09 14.56
CA MET A 131 -18.00 -13.77 13.28
C MET A 131 -17.28 -15.12 13.36
N LYS A 132 -17.90 -16.16 12.81
CA LYS A 132 -17.24 -17.46 12.62
C LYS A 132 -16.30 -17.42 11.41
N GLU A 133 -15.33 -18.32 11.38
CA GLU A 133 -14.45 -18.52 10.22
C GLU A 133 -15.30 -18.82 8.96
N GLY A 134 -14.95 -18.19 7.83
CA GLY A 134 -15.72 -18.27 6.58
C GLY A 134 -17.13 -17.66 6.60
N GLU A 135 -17.58 -17.05 7.70
CA GLU A 135 -18.92 -16.46 7.78
C GLU A 135 -19.01 -15.15 6.98
N GLN A 136 -20.12 -14.97 6.24
CA GLN A 136 -20.44 -13.74 5.53
C GLN A 136 -21.28 -12.80 6.39
N PHE A 137 -20.95 -11.52 6.39
CA PHE A 137 -21.80 -10.49 6.98
C PHE A 137 -22.87 -10.06 5.97
N ASN A 138 -24.15 -10.19 6.34
CA ASN A 138 -25.27 -9.90 5.44
C ASN A 138 -26.27 -8.95 6.11
N LEU A 139 -26.65 -7.90 5.38
CA LEU A 139 -27.80 -7.05 5.70
C LEU A 139 -28.73 -7.03 4.49
N LYS A 140 -30.04 -7.18 4.70
CA LYS A 140 -31.02 -7.30 3.62
C LYS A 140 -32.16 -6.32 3.80
N ASP A 141 -32.69 -5.86 2.67
CA ASP A 141 -33.89 -5.02 2.59
C ASP A 141 -33.86 -3.80 3.53
N LEU A 142 -32.71 -3.13 3.57
CA LEU A 142 -32.50 -1.95 4.40
C LEU A 142 -33.12 -0.71 3.73
N PHE A 143 -33.74 0.13 4.55
CA PHE A 143 -34.26 1.44 4.15
C PHE A 143 -33.71 2.52 5.07
N PRO A 144 -33.41 3.72 4.55
CA PRO A 144 -32.96 4.81 5.38
C PRO A 144 -34.11 5.38 6.26
N PRO A 145 -33.77 6.06 7.38
CA PRO A 145 -34.76 6.68 8.26
C PRO A 145 -35.65 7.69 7.53
N HIS A 146 -36.92 7.78 7.94
CA HIS A 146 -37.90 8.70 7.37
C HIS A 146 -37.96 10.04 8.12
N GLY A 147 -38.45 11.09 7.46
CA GLY A 147 -38.84 12.34 8.11
C GLY A 147 -37.73 13.39 8.27
N ILE A 148 -36.54 13.15 7.72
CA ILE A 148 -35.45 14.13 7.71
C ILE A 148 -35.39 14.80 6.34
N ARG A 149 -35.23 16.13 6.31
CA ARG A 149 -35.07 16.87 5.07
C ARG A 149 -33.67 16.63 4.51
N ILE A 150 -33.61 15.98 3.36
CA ILE A 150 -32.37 15.70 2.63
C ILE A 150 -32.13 16.86 1.65
N ASP A 151 -30.88 17.23 1.44
CA ASP A 151 -30.50 18.11 0.33
C ASP A 151 -29.86 17.30 -0.80
N LYS A 152 -29.47 18.00 -1.88
CA LYS A 152 -28.89 17.36 -3.07
C LYS A 152 -27.58 16.59 -2.81
N LYS A 153 -26.94 16.75 -1.64
CA LYS A 153 -25.71 16.02 -1.29
C LYS A 153 -26.00 14.66 -0.68
N GLY A 154 -27.23 14.42 -0.24
CA GLY A 154 -27.61 13.25 0.55
C GLY A 154 -27.28 13.42 2.04
N LEU A 155 -27.65 12.41 2.84
CA LEU A 155 -27.25 12.28 4.24
C LEU A 155 -26.44 10.99 4.43
N PRO A 156 -25.39 10.99 5.27
CA PRO A 156 -24.75 9.76 5.70
C PRO A 156 -25.76 8.85 6.41
N TRP A 157 -25.69 7.54 6.16
CA TRP A 157 -26.61 6.56 6.76
C TRP A 157 -25.90 5.38 7.39
N MET A 158 -24.92 4.81 6.71
CA MET A 158 -24.15 3.71 7.26
C MET A 158 -22.71 3.75 6.79
N SER A 159 -21.83 3.24 7.64
CA SER A 159 -20.41 3.07 7.32
C SER A 159 -19.92 1.71 7.76
N PHE A 160 -18.94 1.20 7.03
CA PHE A 160 -18.25 -0.06 7.28
C PHE A 160 -16.77 0.28 7.40
N VAL A 161 -16.20 0.12 8.58
CA VAL A 161 -14.82 0.47 8.89
C VAL A 161 -14.05 -0.80 9.19
N PHE A 162 -12.91 -0.98 8.54
CA PHE A 162 -12.15 -2.24 8.49
C PHE A 162 -10.76 -2.05 9.08
N LEU A 163 -10.58 -2.40 10.36
CA LEU A 163 -9.30 -2.32 11.07
C LEU A 163 -8.62 -3.69 11.14
N GLY A 164 -7.59 -3.88 10.33
CA GLY A 164 -6.85 -5.15 10.24
C GLY A 164 -7.63 -6.28 9.54
N VAL A 165 -8.95 -6.31 9.63
CA VAL A 165 -9.80 -7.27 8.92
C VAL A 165 -10.14 -6.72 7.53
N LYS A 166 -9.76 -7.42 6.47
CA LYS A 166 -9.99 -6.95 5.09
C LYS A 166 -11.14 -7.67 4.41
N PRO A 167 -12.00 -6.94 3.67
CA PRO A 167 -12.98 -7.56 2.81
C PRO A 167 -12.30 -8.16 1.58
N LYS A 168 -12.56 -9.45 1.36
CA LYS A 168 -12.26 -10.15 0.10
C LYS A 168 -13.19 -9.66 -1.01
N ASN A 169 -14.46 -9.49 -0.68
CA ASN A 169 -15.49 -8.96 -1.56
C ASN A 169 -16.51 -8.16 -0.74
N PHE A 170 -16.86 -6.97 -1.22
CA PHE A 170 -17.93 -6.16 -0.64
C PHE A 170 -19.00 -5.91 -1.72
N SER A 171 -20.13 -6.60 -1.59
CA SER A 171 -21.23 -6.57 -2.55
C SER A 171 -22.39 -5.72 -2.04
N ILE A 172 -22.86 -4.81 -2.88
CA ILE A 172 -23.99 -3.92 -2.64
C ILE A 172 -25.03 -4.21 -3.71
N SER A 173 -26.27 -4.47 -3.32
CA SER A 173 -27.42 -4.48 -4.23
C SER A 173 -28.38 -3.38 -3.82
N SER A 174 -28.81 -2.57 -4.78
CA SER A 174 -29.72 -1.46 -4.53
C SER A 174 -30.86 -1.42 -5.55
N ILE A 175 -32.08 -1.17 -5.07
CA ILE A 175 -33.25 -0.84 -5.88
C ILE A 175 -33.57 0.64 -5.62
N CYS A 176 -33.47 1.44 -6.68
CA CYS A 176 -33.73 2.88 -6.66
C CYS A 176 -34.84 3.22 -7.65
N LYS A 177 -35.97 3.79 -7.20
CA LYS A 177 -37.07 4.19 -8.07
C LYS A 177 -36.88 5.62 -8.57
N SER A 178 -37.23 5.88 -9.83
CA SER A 178 -37.19 7.24 -10.38
C SER A 178 -38.28 8.13 -9.78
N ALA A 179 -38.09 9.45 -9.92
CA ALA A 179 -39.10 10.44 -9.52
C ALA A 179 -40.48 10.12 -10.13
N LYS A 180 -40.50 9.77 -11.42
CA LYS A 180 -41.71 9.35 -12.14
C LYS A 180 -42.38 8.10 -11.56
N GLN A 181 -41.61 7.09 -11.17
CA GLN A 181 -42.15 5.86 -10.58
C GLN A 181 -42.73 6.07 -9.19
N LYS A 182 -42.18 7.03 -8.44
CA LYS A 182 -42.68 7.43 -7.12
C LYS A 182 -43.87 8.38 -7.21
N GLY A 183 -44.04 9.08 -8.35
CA GLY A 183 -44.97 10.19 -8.46
C GLY A 183 -44.50 11.42 -7.68
N ASP A 184 -43.19 11.63 -7.59
CA ASP A 184 -42.53 12.66 -6.78
C ASP A 184 -41.56 13.50 -7.64
N THR A 185 -40.90 14.51 -7.05
CA THR A 185 -39.91 15.35 -7.74
C THR A 185 -38.52 14.74 -7.80
N ASP A 186 -38.17 13.89 -6.84
CA ASP A 186 -36.84 13.28 -6.73
C ASP A 186 -36.89 11.74 -6.62
N GLY A 187 -35.99 11.10 -7.37
CA GLY A 187 -35.79 9.64 -7.34
C GLY A 187 -34.92 9.21 -6.17
N ASP A 188 -34.98 7.92 -5.85
CA ASP A 188 -34.12 7.32 -4.82
C ASP A 188 -32.66 7.30 -5.29
N ASN A 189 -31.71 7.77 -4.49
CA ASN A 189 -30.29 7.75 -4.86
C ASN A 189 -29.41 7.25 -3.71
N LEU A 190 -28.31 6.58 -4.07
CA LEU A 190 -27.30 6.08 -3.14
C LEU A 190 -25.90 6.43 -3.67
N LYS A 191 -25.19 7.23 -2.89
CA LYS A 191 -23.78 7.60 -3.07
C LYS A 191 -22.95 6.62 -2.26
N ILE A 192 -21.87 6.13 -2.88
CA ILE A 192 -20.92 5.20 -2.28
C ILE A 192 -19.57 5.90 -2.20
N ILE A 193 -19.00 5.96 -1.02
CA ILE A 193 -17.69 6.54 -0.75
C ILE A 193 -16.78 5.42 -0.26
N VAL A 194 -15.60 5.29 -0.84
CA VAL A 194 -14.59 4.28 -0.47
C VAL A 194 -13.33 5.02 -0.08
N ASN A 195 -12.89 4.87 1.18
CA ASN A 195 -11.71 5.55 1.73
C ASN A 195 -11.74 7.07 1.46
N GLY A 196 -12.87 7.72 1.76
CA GLY A 196 -13.10 9.15 1.51
C GLY A 196 -13.30 9.57 0.04
N LYS A 197 -13.15 8.65 -0.92
CA LYS A 197 -13.29 8.94 -2.36
C LYS A 197 -14.65 8.54 -2.88
N ILE A 198 -15.31 9.44 -3.62
CA ILE A 198 -16.63 9.15 -4.19
C ILE A 198 -16.48 8.18 -5.37
N LEU A 199 -17.14 7.02 -5.28
CA LEU A 199 -17.17 6.06 -6.37
C LEU A 199 -18.15 6.53 -7.45
N LYS A 200 -17.62 6.87 -8.62
CA LYS A 200 -18.42 7.36 -9.75
C LYS A 200 -18.98 6.21 -10.57
N ASN A 201 -20.22 6.35 -11.02
CA ASN A 201 -20.82 5.45 -12.01
C ASN A 201 -20.49 5.96 -13.42
N ALA A 202 -19.82 5.15 -14.22
CA ALA A 202 -19.41 5.50 -15.60
C ALA A 202 -20.58 5.85 -16.53
N LYS A 203 -21.80 5.39 -16.19
CA LYS A 203 -23.03 5.70 -16.94
C LYS A 203 -23.75 6.94 -16.42
N SER A 204 -23.34 7.50 -15.29
CA SER A 204 -23.97 8.70 -14.75
C SER A 204 -23.73 9.89 -15.70
N PRO A 205 -24.79 10.65 -16.06
CA PRO A 205 -24.63 11.85 -16.86
C PRO A 205 -23.66 12.82 -16.19
N THR A 206 -22.93 13.61 -16.99
CA THR A 206 -22.06 14.70 -16.51
C THR A 206 -22.82 15.82 -15.79
N SER A 207 -24.14 15.72 -15.69
CA SER A 207 -24.94 16.66 -14.91
C SER A 207 -24.53 16.62 -13.45
N LYS A 208 -24.35 17.81 -12.87
CA LYS A 208 -23.98 17.98 -11.46
C LYS A 208 -24.97 17.32 -10.47
N LYS A 209 -26.21 17.03 -10.89
CA LYS A 209 -27.23 16.40 -10.04
C LYS A 209 -26.89 14.95 -9.68
N TYR A 210 -26.34 14.17 -10.61
CA TYR A 210 -26.20 12.71 -10.45
C TYR A 210 -24.74 12.22 -10.38
N GLN A 211 -23.76 13.10 -10.63
CA GLN A 211 -22.35 12.71 -10.75
C GLN A 211 -21.76 12.04 -9.48
N ASN A 212 -22.37 12.28 -8.32
CA ASN A 212 -21.90 11.75 -7.04
C ASN A 212 -22.73 10.55 -6.55
N PHE A 213 -23.80 10.17 -7.24
CA PHE A 213 -24.62 9.01 -6.86
C PHE A 213 -24.28 7.83 -7.76
N TYR A 214 -23.82 6.74 -7.15
CA TYR A 214 -23.49 5.52 -7.90
C TYR A 214 -24.78 4.83 -8.38
N PHE A 215 -25.74 4.66 -7.47
CA PHE A 215 -27.08 4.21 -7.80
C PHE A 215 -28.02 5.42 -7.85
N SER A 216 -28.69 5.62 -8.99
CA SER A 216 -29.66 6.71 -9.15
C SER A 216 -30.96 6.17 -9.70
N GLY A 217 -32.07 6.56 -9.08
CA GLY A 217 -33.41 6.12 -9.44
C GLY A 217 -33.79 6.51 -10.86
N ASP A 218 -33.41 7.71 -11.30
CA ASP A 218 -33.71 8.20 -12.65
C ASP A 218 -32.94 7.43 -13.74
N LEU A 219 -31.78 6.86 -13.40
CA LEU A 219 -31.00 6.01 -14.31
C LEU A 219 -31.43 4.55 -14.25
N ASN A 220 -31.74 4.05 -13.05
CA ASN A 220 -31.99 2.64 -12.81
C ASN A 220 -33.47 2.25 -12.96
N ASN A 221 -34.39 3.20 -12.88
CA ASN A 221 -35.84 3.02 -13.06
C ASN A 221 -36.40 1.82 -12.26
N GLY A 222 -36.05 1.72 -10.97
CA GLY A 222 -36.56 0.68 -10.07
C GLY A 222 -35.97 -0.71 -10.31
N GLN A 223 -35.02 -0.86 -11.23
CA GLN A 223 -34.29 -2.12 -11.42
C GLN A 223 -33.27 -2.32 -10.29
N SER A 224 -33.15 -3.57 -9.83
CA SER A 224 -32.04 -3.95 -8.96
C SER A 224 -30.72 -3.85 -9.73
N LYS A 225 -29.75 -3.15 -9.15
CA LYS A 225 -28.37 -3.09 -9.61
C LYS A 225 -27.44 -3.56 -8.51
N SER A 226 -26.31 -4.11 -8.89
CA SER A 226 -25.25 -4.49 -7.97
C SER A 226 -23.95 -3.74 -8.25
N LEU A 227 -23.17 -3.56 -7.19
CA LEU A 227 -21.80 -3.09 -7.19
C LEU A 227 -20.99 -4.07 -6.34
N ASN A 228 -19.89 -4.57 -6.89
CA ASN A 228 -18.90 -5.32 -6.13
C ASN A 228 -17.64 -4.46 -6.03
N ILE A 229 -17.18 -4.22 -4.81
CA ILE A 229 -15.92 -3.55 -4.54
C ILE A 229 -14.90 -4.64 -4.25
N SER A 230 -13.91 -4.76 -5.13
CA SER A 230 -12.82 -5.73 -5.04
C SER A 230 -11.86 -5.38 -3.91
N SER A 231 -11.19 -6.40 -3.38
CA SER A 231 -10.19 -6.29 -2.31
C SER A 231 -9.05 -5.31 -2.60
N GLU A 232 -8.78 -5.00 -3.87
CA GLU A 232 -7.74 -4.06 -4.29
C GLU A 232 -8.04 -2.60 -3.92
N ASN A 233 -9.29 -2.30 -3.54
CA ASN A 233 -9.67 -0.97 -3.07
C ASN A 233 -9.40 -0.79 -1.57
N PHE A 234 -8.93 -1.84 -0.87
CA PHE A 234 -8.71 -1.86 0.58
C PHE A 234 -7.22 -2.01 0.88
N GLU A 235 -6.47 -0.93 0.67
CA GLU A 235 -5.00 -0.91 0.66
C GLU A 235 -4.38 -0.46 2.00
N PHE A 236 -5.18 0.13 2.89
CA PHE A 236 -4.67 0.75 4.11
C PHE A 236 -4.74 -0.20 5.31
N LEU A 237 -4.20 0.18 6.46
CA LEU A 237 -4.45 -0.58 7.71
C LEU A 237 -5.93 -0.47 8.11
N GLU A 238 -6.50 0.70 7.89
CA GLU A 238 -7.89 1.04 8.12
C GLU A 238 -8.51 1.48 6.80
N ASP A 239 -9.54 0.76 6.36
CA ASP A 239 -10.34 1.17 5.19
C ASP A 239 -11.77 1.44 5.60
N SER A 240 -12.48 2.24 4.80
CA SER A 240 -13.87 2.60 5.02
C SER A 240 -14.70 2.48 3.74
N ILE A 241 -15.96 2.10 3.91
CA ILE A 241 -17.01 2.34 2.94
C ILE A 241 -18.14 3.08 3.63
N GLU A 242 -18.59 4.18 3.04
CA GLU A 242 -19.71 4.98 3.57
C GLU A 242 -20.81 5.14 2.53
N PHE A 243 -22.05 5.02 3.00
CA PHE A 243 -23.25 5.16 2.21
C PHE A 243 -23.96 6.45 2.57
N TRP A 244 -24.22 7.24 1.54
CA TRP A 244 -25.04 8.44 1.63
C TRP A 244 -26.29 8.23 0.78
N TYR A 245 -27.44 8.62 1.30
CA TYR A 245 -28.70 8.43 0.60
C TYR A 245 -29.39 9.76 0.31
N ASP A 246 -30.17 9.73 -0.76
CA ASP A 246 -31.23 10.70 -1.04
C ASP A 246 -32.51 9.91 -1.28
N GLU A 247 -33.61 10.37 -0.69
CA GLU A 247 -34.90 9.68 -0.68
C GLU A 247 -34.88 8.27 -0.03
N LYS A 248 -35.38 7.21 -0.69
CA LYS A 248 -35.64 5.89 -0.05
C LYS A 248 -35.11 4.70 -0.85
N PRO A 249 -33.80 4.60 -1.14
CA PRO A 249 -33.23 3.39 -1.74
C PRO A 249 -33.47 2.16 -0.85
N ASN A 250 -33.77 1.01 -1.47
CA ASN A 250 -33.71 -0.30 -0.80
C ASN A 250 -32.33 -0.89 -1.03
N VAL A 251 -31.59 -1.20 0.03
CA VAL A 251 -30.21 -1.67 -0.04
C VAL A 251 -30.03 -3.03 0.66
N SER A 252 -29.27 -3.92 0.03
CA SER A 252 -28.77 -5.16 0.60
C SER A 252 -27.25 -5.23 0.45
N ILE A 253 -26.57 -5.80 1.44
CA ILE A 253 -25.11 -5.79 1.57
C ILE A 253 -24.66 -7.20 1.93
N CYS A 254 -23.62 -7.68 1.26
CA CYS A 254 -22.92 -8.90 1.61
C CYS A 254 -21.41 -8.62 1.65
N ILE A 255 -20.77 -8.99 2.75
CA ILE A 255 -19.33 -8.80 2.95
C ILE A 255 -18.70 -10.15 3.23
N GLU A 256 -17.72 -10.50 2.41
CA GLU A 256 -16.84 -11.65 2.61
C GLU A 256 -15.50 -11.12 3.09
N LEU A 257 -14.97 -11.65 4.19
CA LEU A 257 -13.71 -11.22 4.78
C LEU A 257 -12.60 -12.22 4.46
N PHE A 258 -11.35 -11.75 4.40
CA PHE A 258 -10.19 -12.65 4.40
C PHE A 258 -10.11 -13.41 5.72
N GLU A 259 -9.45 -14.58 5.71
CA GLU A 259 -9.33 -15.38 6.93
C GLU A 259 -8.47 -14.73 8.03
N GLY A 260 -7.56 -13.85 7.63
CA GLY A 260 -6.83 -12.96 8.51
C GLY A 260 -5.89 -12.07 7.70
N ILE A 261 -5.14 -11.21 8.38
CA ILE A 261 -4.13 -10.33 7.74
C ILE A 261 -3.13 -11.13 6.91
N SER A 262 -2.69 -12.30 7.38
CA SER A 262 -1.75 -13.15 6.63
C SER A 262 -2.33 -13.64 5.30
N ALA A 263 -3.61 -14.03 5.26
CA ALA A 263 -4.28 -14.46 4.04
C ALA A 263 -4.43 -13.30 3.04
N TRP A 264 -4.77 -12.10 3.53
CA TRP A 264 -4.79 -10.88 2.71
C TRP A 264 -3.39 -10.53 2.19
N LEU A 265 -2.38 -10.54 3.07
CA LEU A 265 -0.97 -10.35 2.74
C LEU A 265 -0.40 -11.46 1.84
N ASN A 266 -1.13 -12.53 1.54
CA ASN A 266 -0.70 -13.56 0.58
C ASN A 266 -1.54 -13.54 -0.71
N SER A 267 -2.48 -12.61 -0.85
CA SER A 267 -3.25 -12.39 -2.08
C SER A 267 -2.49 -11.49 -3.08
N ASP A 268 -2.87 -11.49 -4.36
CA ASP A 268 -2.21 -10.71 -5.44
C ASP A 268 -2.08 -9.19 -5.15
N ILE A 269 -2.94 -8.63 -4.30
CA ILE A 269 -2.91 -7.22 -3.88
C ILE A 269 -1.73 -6.95 -2.94
N SER A 270 -1.41 -7.93 -2.10
CA SER A 270 -0.22 -7.89 -1.26
C SER A 270 1.04 -7.82 -2.09
N GLU A 271 1.07 -8.42 -3.28
CA GLU A 271 2.26 -8.42 -4.12
C GLU A 271 2.57 -7.00 -4.57
N LYS A 272 1.59 -6.25 -5.08
CA LYS A 272 1.79 -4.84 -5.46
C LYS A 272 2.21 -3.96 -4.27
N ILE A 273 1.57 -4.11 -3.11
CA ILE A 273 1.90 -3.33 -1.92
C ILE A 273 3.29 -3.72 -1.36
N LYS A 274 3.60 -5.01 -1.30
CA LYS A 274 4.93 -5.54 -0.92
C LYS A 274 5.99 -5.02 -1.88
N LEU A 275 5.75 -5.06 -3.19
CA LEU A 275 6.66 -4.54 -4.20
C LEU A 275 6.87 -3.03 -4.07
N GLY A 276 5.80 -2.27 -3.78
CA GLY A 276 5.90 -0.84 -3.48
C GLY A 276 6.74 -0.55 -2.23
N PHE A 277 6.49 -1.29 -1.14
CA PHE A 277 7.26 -1.19 0.10
C PHE A 277 8.73 -1.60 -0.09
N TYR A 278 8.98 -2.70 -0.81
CA TYR A 278 10.32 -3.15 -1.13
C TYR A 278 11.08 -2.14 -1.99
N LYS A 279 10.40 -1.53 -2.96
CA LYS A 279 10.97 -0.44 -3.74
C LYS A 279 11.36 0.76 -2.85
N LEU A 280 10.51 1.18 -1.92
CA LEU A 280 10.80 2.31 -1.01
C LEU A 280 11.98 2.03 -0.08
N ILE A 281 12.08 0.82 0.47
CA ILE A 281 13.24 0.42 1.28
C ILE A 281 14.50 0.37 0.40
N LEU A 282 14.42 -0.18 -0.82
CA LEU A 282 15.58 -0.21 -1.71
C LEU A 282 16.04 1.21 -2.08
N GLU A 283 15.12 2.13 -2.39
CA GLU A 283 15.43 3.55 -2.60
C GLU A 283 16.10 4.19 -1.37
N SER A 284 15.68 3.77 -0.17
CA SER A 284 16.30 4.21 1.08
C SER A 284 17.71 3.62 1.27
N LEU A 285 17.91 2.34 0.91
CA LEU A 285 19.21 1.68 0.93
C LEU A 285 20.18 2.32 -0.06
N ILE A 286 19.73 2.66 -1.27
CA ILE A 286 20.53 3.39 -2.28
C ILE A 286 21.05 4.70 -1.71
N LYS A 287 20.18 5.49 -1.05
CA LYS A 287 20.59 6.72 -0.36
C LYS A 287 21.58 6.44 0.76
N GLY A 288 21.39 5.35 1.51
CA GLY A 288 22.31 4.89 2.54
C GLY A 288 23.70 4.56 1.98
N PHE A 289 23.78 3.85 0.85
CA PHE A 289 25.03 3.55 0.15
C PHE A 289 25.74 4.82 -0.33
N SER A 290 24.99 5.74 -0.92
CA SER A 290 25.53 7.06 -1.31
C SER A 290 26.18 7.78 -0.11
N LEU A 291 25.51 7.80 1.05
CA LEU A 291 26.04 8.41 2.28
C LEU A 291 27.26 7.66 2.85
N ALA A 292 27.27 6.33 2.74
CA ALA A 292 28.38 5.48 3.16
C ALA A 292 29.57 5.46 2.19
N ARG A 293 29.51 6.23 1.09
CA ARG A 293 30.52 6.29 0.01
C ARG A 293 30.63 5.02 -0.83
N TYR A 294 29.58 4.20 -0.86
CA TYR A 294 29.41 3.08 -1.79
C TYR A 294 28.83 3.61 -3.09
N ARG A 295 29.65 4.37 -3.82
CA ARG A 295 29.21 5.16 -4.96
C ARG A 295 28.77 4.26 -6.10
N TYR A 296 29.56 3.23 -6.43
CA TYR A 296 29.27 2.38 -7.58
C TYR A 296 28.03 1.52 -7.32
N SER A 297 27.93 0.97 -6.11
CA SER A 297 26.75 0.22 -5.65
C SER A 297 25.47 1.07 -5.73
N SER A 298 25.51 2.30 -5.21
CA SER A 298 24.38 3.23 -5.27
C SER A 298 24.00 3.56 -6.71
N ASP A 299 24.98 3.94 -7.54
CA ASP A 299 24.75 4.36 -8.93
C ASP A 299 24.17 3.20 -9.76
N PHE A 300 24.65 1.97 -9.55
CA PHE A 300 24.21 0.79 -10.32
C PHE A 300 22.82 0.30 -9.89
N LEU A 301 22.54 0.27 -8.59
CA LEU A 301 21.19 -0.01 -8.08
C LEU A 301 20.18 1.02 -8.58
N GLN A 302 20.55 2.30 -8.57
CA GLN A 302 19.69 3.37 -9.06
C GLN A 302 19.46 3.24 -10.58
N HIS A 303 20.49 2.88 -11.33
CA HIS A 303 20.38 2.61 -12.77
C HIS A 303 19.45 1.44 -13.05
N SER A 304 19.59 0.32 -12.32
CA SER A 304 18.70 -0.83 -12.42
C SER A 304 17.23 -0.48 -12.15
N LEU A 305 16.95 0.46 -11.24
CA LEU A 305 15.60 0.95 -10.92
C LEU A 305 15.00 1.91 -11.96
N SER A 306 15.76 2.36 -12.97
CA SER A 306 15.29 3.34 -13.96
C SER A 306 14.21 2.81 -14.92
N GLY A 307 13.88 1.52 -14.84
CA GLY A 307 12.82 0.85 -15.61
C GLY A 307 13.26 0.33 -16.98
N ILE A 308 14.26 0.97 -17.60
CA ILE A 308 14.90 0.54 -18.86
C ILE A 308 16.40 0.89 -18.77
N PRO A 309 17.19 0.15 -17.98
CA PRO A 309 18.62 0.44 -17.88
C PRO A 309 19.34 0.10 -19.19
N ASP A 310 20.06 1.09 -19.72
CA ASP A 310 20.96 0.87 -20.85
C ASP A 310 22.27 0.23 -20.40
N LYS A 311 23.02 -0.32 -21.36
CA LYS A 311 24.40 -0.78 -21.13
C LYS A 311 25.28 0.36 -20.62
N LEU A 312 26.01 0.12 -19.53
CA LEU A 312 27.00 1.08 -19.01
C LEU A 312 28.37 0.83 -19.63
N VAL A 313 29.02 1.89 -20.12
CA VAL A 313 30.36 1.82 -20.73
C VAL A 313 31.31 2.77 -20.01
N PHE A 314 32.35 2.22 -19.41
CA PHE A 314 33.37 2.95 -18.67
C PHE A 314 34.66 3.01 -19.46
N SER A 315 35.23 4.21 -19.60
CA SER A 315 36.51 4.44 -20.27
C SER A 315 37.68 4.37 -19.30
N ASN A 316 38.91 4.23 -19.82
CA ASN A 316 40.12 4.04 -19.02
C ASN A 316 40.36 5.14 -17.96
N ASN A 317 39.89 6.36 -18.22
CA ASN A 317 40.06 7.50 -17.30
C ASN A 317 38.94 7.60 -16.26
N ASN A 318 37.99 6.66 -16.23
CA ASN A 318 36.90 6.68 -15.27
C ASN A 318 37.39 6.30 -13.87
N SER A 319 36.75 6.88 -12.84
CA SER A 319 37.02 6.55 -11.44
C SER A 319 36.83 5.07 -11.12
N LEU A 320 35.83 4.40 -11.72
CA LEU A 320 35.59 2.96 -11.55
C LEU A 320 36.78 2.14 -12.04
N VAL A 321 37.33 2.48 -13.22
CA VAL A 321 38.53 1.84 -13.75
C VAL A 321 39.72 2.03 -12.82
N SER A 322 39.86 3.23 -12.26
CA SER A 322 40.92 3.53 -11.30
C SER A 322 40.77 2.69 -10.02
N ALA A 323 39.55 2.53 -9.52
CA ALA A 323 39.25 1.69 -8.36
C ALA A 323 39.55 0.21 -8.65
N ILE A 324 39.13 -0.30 -9.81
CA ILE A 324 39.45 -1.66 -10.26
C ILE A 324 40.96 -1.89 -10.29
N LYS A 325 41.73 -0.98 -10.89
CA LYS A 325 43.20 -1.08 -10.97
C LYS A 325 43.88 -1.17 -9.60
N MET A 326 43.27 -0.59 -8.56
CA MET A 326 43.79 -0.61 -7.20
C MET A 326 43.43 -1.91 -6.44
N ASP A 327 42.47 -2.69 -6.93
CA ASP A 327 41.99 -3.91 -6.29
C ASP A 327 42.92 -5.11 -6.57
N GLN A 328 43.05 -6.06 -5.63
CA GLN A 328 43.89 -7.25 -5.85
C GLN A 328 43.34 -8.16 -6.94
N ALA A 329 42.02 -8.16 -7.15
CA ALA A 329 41.38 -8.92 -8.22
C ALA A 329 41.92 -8.54 -9.61
N TYR A 330 42.30 -7.29 -9.79
CA TYR A 330 42.90 -6.82 -11.04
C TYR A 330 44.26 -7.45 -11.33
N LYS A 331 45.04 -7.78 -10.30
CA LYS A 331 46.29 -8.54 -10.51
C LYS A 331 46.02 -9.93 -11.08
N LYS A 332 44.91 -10.58 -10.69
CA LYS A 332 44.49 -11.86 -11.26
C LYS A 332 44.11 -11.71 -12.73
N ILE A 333 43.38 -10.65 -13.09
CA ILE A 333 43.07 -10.29 -14.49
C ILE A 333 44.37 -10.15 -15.30
N LEU A 334 45.32 -9.35 -14.80
CA LEU A 334 46.61 -9.17 -15.48
C LEU A 334 47.41 -10.46 -15.60
N ALA A 335 47.39 -11.33 -14.59
CA ALA A 335 48.07 -12.63 -14.63
C ALA A 335 47.47 -13.55 -15.72
N ILE A 336 46.14 -13.58 -15.85
CA ILE A 336 45.45 -14.32 -16.91
C ILE A 336 45.90 -13.80 -18.28
N VAL A 337 45.84 -12.48 -18.51
CA VAL A 337 46.26 -11.90 -19.80
C VAL A 337 47.77 -12.11 -20.06
N LYS A 338 48.63 -11.90 -19.06
CA LYS A 338 50.07 -12.20 -19.14
C LYS A 338 50.33 -13.64 -19.59
N SER A 339 49.58 -14.60 -19.05
CA SER A 339 49.76 -16.02 -19.40
C SER A 339 49.48 -16.28 -20.89
N GLN A 340 48.50 -15.60 -21.47
CA GLN A 340 48.16 -15.71 -22.88
C GLN A 340 49.21 -15.03 -23.77
N VAL A 341 49.65 -13.83 -23.40
CA VAL A 341 50.70 -13.10 -24.13
C VAL A 341 52.03 -13.88 -24.13
N LYS A 342 52.37 -14.58 -23.03
CA LYS A 342 53.53 -15.49 -22.96
C LYS A 342 53.45 -16.65 -23.95
N GLN A 343 52.24 -17.03 -24.37
CA GLN A 343 51.99 -18.06 -25.38
C GLN A 343 51.88 -17.49 -26.81
N ASP A 344 52.29 -16.24 -27.01
CA ASP A 344 52.20 -15.51 -28.29
C ASP A 344 50.76 -15.29 -28.80
N ILE A 345 49.78 -15.35 -27.89
CA ILE A 345 48.38 -15.01 -28.18
C ILE A 345 48.20 -13.52 -27.85
N LEU A 346 48.33 -12.66 -28.88
CA LEU A 346 48.30 -11.20 -28.71
C LEU A 346 46.89 -10.61 -28.70
N ASN A 347 45.89 -11.37 -29.13
CA ASN A 347 44.49 -10.95 -29.13
C ASN A 347 43.62 -12.14 -28.80
N GLY A 348 42.69 -11.97 -27.87
CA GLY A 348 41.90 -13.10 -27.40
C GLY A 348 40.74 -12.71 -26.52
N GLN A 349 39.97 -13.74 -26.17
CA GLN A 349 38.82 -13.64 -25.27
C GLN A 349 38.93 -14.73 -24.22
N VAL A 350 38.65 -14.38 -22.96
CA VAL A 350 38.58 -15.31 -21.84
C VAL A 350 37.19 -15.22 -21.25
N TYR A 351 36.49 -16.35 -21.20
CA TYR A 351 35.14 -16.45 -20.65
C TYR A 351 35.19 -17.08 -19.26
N PHE A 352 34.39 -16.54 -18.35
CA PHE A 352 34.22 -17.02 -16.98
C PHE A 352 32.78 -17.52 -16.87
N GLY A 353 32.62 -18.83 -16.69
CA GLY A 353 31.31 -19.48 -16.51
C GLY A 353 31.28 -20.36 -15.27
N ASP A 354 30.09 -20.82 -14.87
CA ASP A 354 29.86 -21.58 -13.63
C ASP A 354 30.73 -22.84 -13.46
N GLU A 355 31.22 -23.41 -14.57
CA GLU A 355 32.06 -24.61 -14.57
C GLU A 355 33.56 -24.31 -14.38
N SER A 356 33.98 -23.05 -14.53
CA SER A 356 35.38 -22.62 -14.38
C SER A 356 35.76 -22.38 -12.91
N LYS A 357 35.53 -23.41 -12.07
CA LYS A 357 35.88 -23.41 -10.64
C LYS A 357 37.36 -23.10 -10.46
N GLY A 358 37.67 -21.85 -10.11
CA GLY A 358 39.03 -21.35 -9.88
C GLY A 358 39.40 -20.06 -10.62
N LEU A 359 38.58 -19.61 -11.58
CA LEU A 359 38.84 -18.39 -12.36
C LEU A 359 37.94 -17.20 -11.96
N ASN A 360 37.08 -17.34 -10.94
CA ASN A 360 36.21 -16.25 -10.50
C ASN A 360 37.03 -15.02 -10.04
N ILE A 361 36.72 -13.88 -10.66
CA ILE A 361 37.30 -12.59 -10.31
C ILE A 361 36.37 -11.93 -9.28
N ASN A 362 36.68 -12.13 -8.00
CA ASN A 362 36.01 -11.46 -6.90
C ASN A 362 36.86 -10.27 -6.45
N PHE A 363 36.26 -9.08 -6.42
CA PHE A 363 36.89 -7.85 -5.94
C PHE A 363 36.96 -7.84 -4.40
N ASP A 364 38.05 -7.29 -3.87
CA ASP A 364 38.26 -7.17 -2.41
C ASP A 364 37.60 -5.89 -1.85
N SER A 365 37.50 -4.84 -2.67
CA SER A 365 36.77 -3.63 -2.34
C SER A 365 35.29 -3.92 -2.21
N SER A 366 34.69 -3.66 -1.05
CA SER A 366 33.28 -3.95 -0.79
C SER A 366 32.30 -3.22 -1.73
N ASP A 367 32.66 -2.02 -2.23
CA ASP A 367 31.83 -1.30 -3.21
C ASP A 367 31.96 -1.91 -4.62
N LEU A 368 33.17 -2.36 -5.02
CA LEU A 368 33.36 -3.07 -6.29
C LEU A 368 32.74 -4.47 -6.24
N GLN A 369 32.86 -5.16 -5.12
CA GLN A 369 32.29 -6.49 -4.92
C GLN A 369 30.76 -6.47 -5.01
N PHE A 370 30.13 -5.43 -4.47
CA PHE A 370 28.68 -5.27 -4.57
C PHE A 370 28.24 -4.73 -5.94
N SER A 371 29.03 -3.87 -6.59
CA SER A 371 28.66 -3.28 -7.89
C SER A 371 29.02 -4.16 -9.09
N LEU A 372 29.96 -5.09 -8.96
CA LEU A 372 30.42 -5.99 -10.03
C LEU A 372 30.22 -7.43 -9.57
N HIS A 373 29.25 -8.12 -10.17
CA HIS A 373 28.80 -9.46 -9.81
C HIS A 373 29.66 -10.58 -10.44
N GLY A 374 30.93 -10.26 -10.67
CA GLY A 374 31.95 -11.14 -11.21
C GLY A 374 32.08 -11.03 -12.73
N ILE A 375 33.28 -10.63 -13.18
CA ILE A 375 33.60 -10.45 -14.60
C ILE A 375 33.32 -11.74 -15.39
N LYS A 376 32.40 -11.67 -16.36
CA LYS A 376 31.96 -12.80 -17.19
C LYS A 376 32.86 -13.01 -18.41
N LYS A 377 33.47 -11.94 -18.92
CA LYS A 377 34.34 -12.00 -20.10
C LYS A 377 35.43 -10.94 -20.06
N ILE A 378 36.63 -11.32 -20.47
CA ILE A 378 37.73 -10.40 -20.80
C ILE A 378 38.00 -10.51 -22.29
N GLU A 379 38.02 -9.39 -23.00
CA GLU A 379 38.60 -9.29 -24.34
C GLU A 379 39.88 -8.47 -24.25
N TYR A 380 40.96 -8.89 -24.90
CA TYR A 380 42.22 -8.15 -24.86
C TYR A 380 42.93 -8.09 -26.21
N GLU A 381 43.75 -7.05 -26.36
CA GLU A 381 44.67 -6.81 -27.46
C GLU A 381 46.01 -6.33 -26.87
N ALA A 382 47.10 -6.96 -27.29
CA ALA A 382 48.46 -6.70 -26.83
C ALA A 382 49.33 -6.22 -27.99
N VAL A 383 50.01 -5.09 -27.79
CA VAL A 383 50.93 -4.50 -28.77
C VAL A 383 52.32 -4.44 -28.14
N GLN A 384 53.30 -5.08 -28.76
CA GLN A 384 54.68 -5.03 -28.30
C GLN A 384 55.23 -3.59 -28.35
N LYS A 385 55.75 -3.11 -27.22
CA LYS A 385 56.33 -1.75 -27.05
C LYS A 385 57.84 -1.78 -26.80
N GLY A 386 58.43 -2.96 -26.63
CA GLY A 386 59.87 -3.15 -26.42
C GLY A 386 60.20 -4.62 -26.16
N GLN A 387 61.45 -4.89 -25.80
CA GLN A 387 61.83 -6.22 -25.30
C GLN A 387 60.98 -6.51 -24.06
N ASN A 388 60.12 -7.53 -24.15
CA ASN A 388 59.29 -8.04 -23.05
C ASN A 388 58.22 -7.10 -22.50
N ARG A 389 58.02 -5.93 -23.12
CA ARG A 389 57.05 -4.93 -22.71
C ARG A 389 55.91 -4.84 -23.72
N TYR A 390 54.68 -4.97 -23.23
CA TYR A 390 53.47 -4.94 -24.05
C TYR A 390 52.52 -3.88 -23.52
N GLY A 391 52.00 -3.04 -24.40
CA GLY A 391 50.83 -2.23 -24.11
C GLY A 391 49.59 -3.09 -24.33
N ILE A 392 48.73 -3.18 -23.33
CA ILE A 392 47.52 -3.99 -23.36
C ILE A 392 46.30 -3.07 -23.33
N LYS A 393 45.34 -3.37 -24.21
CA LYS A 393 43.98 -2.86 -24.12
C LYS A 393 43.08 -4.03 -23.80
N PHE A 394 42.26 -3.92 -22.76
CA PHE A 394 41.28 -4.94 -22.47
C PHE A 394 39.93 -4.37 -22.09
N ARG A 395 38.90 -5.14 -22.42
CA ARG A 395 37.49 -4.88 -22.13
C ARG A 395 37.01 -5.94 -21.18
N LEU A 396 36.64 -5.53 -19.97
CA LEU A 396 35.96 -6.38 -19.02
C LEU A 396 34.46 -6.25 -19.25
N PHE A 397 33.77 -7.38 -19.25
CA PHE A 397 32.33 -7.44 -19.38
C PHE A 397 31.75 -8.10 -18.14
N ASP A 398 30.74 -7.44 -17.57
CA ASP A 398 29.95 -7.95 -16.46
C ASP A 398 28.45 -7.78 -16.78
N VAL A 399 27.62 -8.55 -16.09
CA VAL A 399 26.16 -8.43 -16.12
C VAL A 399 25.73 -8.15 -14.69
N TYR A 400 25.08 -7.01 -14.49
CA TYR A 400 24.52 -6.66 -13.20
C TYR A 400 23.19 -7.44 -13.02
N ASP A 401 23.25 -8.59 -12.35
CA ASP A 401 22.13 -9.50 -12.07
C ASP A 401 22.01 -9.85 -10.58
N PHE A 402 20.81 -10.07 -10.04
CA PHE A 402 20.66 -10.47 -8.64
C PHE A 402 20.45 -11.98 -8.55
N ASP A 403 21.54 -12.76 -8.70
CA ASP A 403 21.50 -14.20 -8.43
C ASP A 403 21.74 -14.50 -6.94
N SER A 404 20.68 -14.96 -6.29
CA SER A 404 20.62 -15.40 -4.89
C SER A 404 21.73 -16.37 -4.43
N LYS A 405 22.41 -17.07 -5.36
CA LYS A 405 23.43 -18.08 -5.02
C LYS A 405 24.79 -17.52 -4.62
N ALA A 406 25.05 -16.23 -4.82
CA ALA A 406 26.40 -15.66 -4.68
C ALA A 406 26.74 -15.07 -3.29
N TYR A 407 25.79 -15.01 -2.34
CA TYR A 407 25.97 -14.19 -1.13
C TYR A 407 25.78 -14.99 0.17
N GLU A 408 26.87 -15.28 0.89
CA GLU A 408 26.81 -15.82 2.26
C GLU A 408 26.96 -14.70 3.32
N ILE A 409 25.87 -14.45 4.06
CA ILE A 409 25.73 -13.91 5.43
C ILE A 409 26.37 -12.53 5.76
N SER A 410 25.61 -11.43 5.59
CA SER A 410 25.88 -10.06 6.12
C SER A 410 24.59 -9.21 6.09
N PRO A 411 24.40 -8.14 6.90
CA PRO A 411 23.21 -7.25 6.87
C PRO A 411 22.84 -6.67 5.48
N ILE A 412 23.79 -6.70 4.54
CA ILE A 412 23.60 -6.43 3.11
C ILE A 412 22.53 -7.37 2.49
N TRP A 413 22.26 -8.54 3.09
CA TRP A 413 21.27 -9.52 2.63
C TRP A 413 19.84 -9.01 2.57
N VAL A 414 19.44 -8.08 3.46
CA VAL A 414 18.09 -7.51 3.38
C VAL A 414 17.95 -6.74 2.07
N GLY A 415 18.98 -5.98 1.67
CA GLY A 415 19.00 -5.30 0.38
C GLY A 415 19.03 -6.25 -0.82
N VAL A 416 19.84 -7.31 -0.75
CA VAL A 416 19.97 -8.31 -1.83
C VAL A 416 18.67 -9.10 -1.99
N HIS A 417 18.11 -9.65 -0.92
CA HIS A 417 16.83 -10.38 -0.98
C HIS A 417 15.71 -9.51 -1.55
N MET A 418 15.68 -8.23 -1.17
CA MET A 418 14.71 -7.29 -1.71
C MET A 418 14.96 -6.98 -3.17
N ALA A 419 16.23 -6.89 -3.59
CA ALA A 419 16.59 -6.76 -4.98
C ALA A 419 16.16 -8.00 -5.80
N ASP A 420 16.40 -9.21 -5.30
CA ASP A 420 15.93 -10.46 -5.94
C ASP A 420 14.41 -10.46 -6.14
N VAL A 421 13.66 -10.09 -5.09
CA VAL A 421 12.19 -10.04 -5.16
C VAL A 421 11.72 -8.98 -6.17
N LEU A 422 12.39 -7.83 -6.23
CA LEU A 422 12.07 -6.77 -7.18
C LEU A 422 12.49 -7.13 -8.62
N GLU A 423 13.59 -7.88 -8.82
CA GLU A 423 14.00 -8.39 -10.12
C GLU A 423 13.01 -9.44 -10.64
N ALA A 424 12.61 -10.40 -9.79
CA ALA A 424 11.62 -11.42 -10.12
C ALA A 424 10.27 -10.80 -10.52
N ALA A 425 9.91 -9.66 -9.90
CA ALA A 425 8.74 -8.87 -10.25
C ALA A 425 8.96 -7.92 -11.43
N THR A 426 10.12 -7.99 -12.10
CA THR A 426 10.52 -7.18 -13.25
C THR A 426 10.62 -5.67 -12.98
N ILE A 427 10.76 -5.27 -11.71
CA ILE A 427 10.91 -3.87 -11.27
C ILE A 427 12.39 -3.45 -11.32
N LEU A 428 13.28 -4.29 -10.79
CA LEU A 428 14.70 -4.19 -11.08
C LEU A 428 15.00 -4.88 -12.40
N LYS A 429 15.96 -4.32 -13.12
CA LYS A 429 16.31 -4.76 -14.47
C LYS A 429 17.82 -4.98 -14.55
N ASN A 430 18.19 -6.09 -15.16
CA ASN A 430 19.59 -6.41 -15.39
C ASN A 430 20.14 -5.54 -16.52
N PHE A 431 21.43 -5.24 -16.47
CA PHE A 431 22.09 -4.50 -17.54
C PHE A 431 23.54 -4.95 -17.70
N GLU A 432 24.08 -4.71 -18.89
CA GLU A 432 25.47 -5.01 -19.20
C GLU A 432 26.38 -3.87 -18.75
N ILE A 433 27.57 -4.25 -18.27
CA ILE A 433 28.65 -3.34 -17.91
C ILE A 433 29.86 -3.67 -18.79
N GLU A 434 30.38 -2.67 -19.49
CA GLU A 434 31.63 -2.75 -20.25
C GLU A 434 32.67 -1.78 -19.69
N ILE A 435 33.85 -2.29 -19.39
CA ILE A 435 34.91 -1.54 -18.73
C ILE A 435 36.17 -1.60 -19.60
N ASN A 436 36.53 -0.46 -20.19
CA ASN A 436 37.68 -0.32 -21.06
C ASN A 436 38.91 0.09 -20.26
N ILE A 437 39.97 -0.72 -20.35
CA ILE A 437 41.20 -0.55 -19.58
C ILE A 437 42.40 -0.56 -20.53
N GLU A 438 43.30 0.41 -20.37
CA GLU A 438 44.62 0.40 -21.00
C GLU A 438 45.70 0.29 -19.92
N ASP A 439 46.68 -0.60 -20.14
CA ASP A 439 47.78 -0.82 -19.21
C ASP A 439 49.06 -1.27 -19.95
N VAL A 440 50.14 -1.43 -19.21
CA VAL A 440 51.43 -1.92 -19.71
C VAL A 440 51.90 -3.06 -18.83
N ILE A 441 52.19 -4.20 -19.44
CA ILE A 441 52.71 -5.38 -18.74
C ILE A 441 54.15 -5.68 -19.17
N ASN A 442 54.94 -6.20 -18.22
CA ASN A 442 56.23 -6.82 -18.47
C ASN A 442 56.13 -8.33 -18.24
N ILE A 443 56.43 -9.14 -19.26
CA ILE A 443 56.19 -10.59 -19.20
C ILE A 443 57.22 -11.37 -18.35
N TYR A 444 58.35 -10.77 -17.94
CA TYR A 444 59.38 -11.45 -17.12
C TYR A 444 59.62 -10.85 -15.72
N GLU A 445 58.81 -9.87 -15.32
CA GLU A 445 58.77 -9.41 -13.92
C GLU A 445 57.59 -10.10 -13.22
N ASP A 446 57.92 -10.92 -12.22
CA ASP A 446 56.97 -11.56 -11.30
C ASP A 446 56.47 -10.58 -10.23
#